data_AF-A0AAE1DHQ9-F1
#
_entry.id   AF-A0AAE1DHQ9-F1
#
_cell.length_a   1.000
_cell.length_b   1.000
_cell.length_c   1.000
_cell.angle_alpha   90.00
_cell.angle_beta   90.00
_cell.angle_gamma   90.00
#
_symmetry.space_group_name_H-M   'P 1'
#
loop_
_entity.id
_entity.type
_entity.pdbx_description
1 polymer ?
#
loop_
_entity_poly.entity_id
_entity_poly.type
_entity_poly.pdbx_seq_one_letter_code
_entity_poly.pdbx_strand_id
1 'polypeptide(L)' 'MGYGVVPQLLTLQFGVPSSSSLVNVTEFYYITSQGWLFSAWRITTLEERDIKTNYGVDHVSPEAGHGREEGTIMWKKPRE' A
#
# COMPACT_ATOMS: atom_id res chain seq x y z
N MET A 1 -20.44 -20.64 15.82
CA MET A 1 -20.81 -19.94 14.56
C MET A 1 -19.68 -18.98 14.24
N GLY A 2 -18.86 -19.28 13.22
CA GLY A 2 -17.74 -18.44 12.83
C GLY A 2 -18.20 -17.41 11.79
N TYR A 3 -18.20 -16.13 12.15
CA TYR A 3 -18.40 -15.06 11.18
C TYR A 3 -17.08 -14.89 10.41
N GLY A 4 -17.03 -15.42 9.19
CA GLY A 4 -15.96 -15.12 8.25
C GLY A 4 -16.12 -13.69 7.76
N VAL A 5 -15.26 -12.78 8.23
CA VAL A 5 -15.15 -11.43 7.67
C VAL A 5 -14.49 -11.58 6.30
N VAL A 6 -15.23 -11.23 5.25
CA VAL A 6 -14.73 -11.20 3.88
C VAL A 6 -13.65 -10.10 3.80
N PRO A 7 -12.44 -10.37 3.29
CA PRO A 7 -11.44 -9.33 3.06
C PRO A 7 -12.03 -8.28 2.12
N GLN A 8 -12.37 -7.10 2.64
CA GLN A 8 -12.75 -5.97 1.81
C GLN A 8 -11.48 -5.35 1.25
N LEU A 9 -11.08 -5.86 0.08
CA LEU A 9 -10.02 -5.28 -0.72
C LEU A 9 -10.51 -3.94 -1.28
N LEU A 10 -10.28 -2.85 -0.56
CA LEU A 10 -10.53 -1.50 -1.06
C LEU A 10 -9.29 -1.00 -1.83
N THR A 11 -9.16 -1.38 -3.10
CA THR A 11 -8.11 -0.83 -3.96
C THR A 11 -8.56 0.52 -4.54
N LEU A 12 -8.06 1.60 -3.96
CA LEU A 12 -8.21 2.95 -4.53
C LEU A 12 -7.02 3.25 -5.45
N GLN A 13 -7.26 3.25 -6.77
CA GLN A 13 -6.26 3.67 -7.75
C GLN A 13 -6.58 5.08 -8.24
N PHE A 14 -5.78 6.06 -7.82
CA PHE A 14 -5.85 7.42 -8.35
C PHE A 14 -4.68 7.67 -9.29
N GLY A 15 -4.97 8.07 -10.53
CA GLY A 15 -3.98 8.62 -11.44
C GLY A 15 -4.03 10.14 -11.35
N VAL A 16 -2.93 10.77 -10.89
CA VAL A 16 -2.78 12.22 -10.99
C VAL A 16 -2.11 12.51 -12.33
N PRO A 17 -2.78 13.21 -13.28
CA PRO A 17 -2.11 13.65 -14.49
C PRO A 17 -1.22 14.85 -14.14
N SER A 18 0.00 14.60 -13.69
CA SER A 18 1.07 15.59 -13.84
C SER A 18 1.72 15.34 -15.20
N SER A 19 2.08 16.41 -15.90
CA SER A 19 2.48 16.42 -17.32
C SER A 19 3.74 15.63 -17.67
N SER A 20 4.36 14.91 -16.74
CA SER A 20 5.49 14.01 -17.00
C SER A 20 5.62 12.84 -16.01
N SER A 21 4.61 12.57 -15.16
CA SER A 21 4.70 11.50 -14.15
C SER A 21 3.39 10.77 -13.93
N LEU A 22 3.42 9.44 -13.99
CA LEU A 22 2.29 8.60 -13.58
C LEU A 22 2.44 8.30 -12.09
N VAL A 23 1.45 8.67 -11.29
CA VAL A 23 1.36 8.26 -9.89
C VAL A 23 0.28 7.18 -9.77
N ASN A 24 0.62 6.04 -9.16
CA ASN A 24 -0.31 4.98 -8.81
C ASN A 24 -0.29 4.80 -7.29
N VAL A 25 -1.45 5.01 -6.67
CA VAL A 25 -1.66 4.76 -5.24
C VAL A 25 -2.44 3.45 -5.10
N THR A 26 -2.12 2.65 -4.10
CA THR A 26 -2.91 1.48 -3.73
C THR A 26 -2.92 1.36 -2.22
N GLU A 27 -4.10 1.21 -1.62
CA GLU A 27 -4.26 0.91 -0.20
C GLU A 27 -5.02 -0.41 -0.02
N PHE A 28 -4.81 -1.06 1.11
CA PHE A 28 -5.38 -2.34 1.48
C PHE A 28 -5.68 -2.29 2.97
N TYR A 29 -6.84 -2.78 3.39
CA TYR A 29 -7.22 -2.90 4.79
C TYR A 29 -7.77 -4.29 5.07
N TYR A 30 -7.38 -4.87 6.20
CA TYR A 30 -7.84 -6.17 6.64
C TYR A 30 -8.06 -6.17 8.15
N ILE A 31 -9.25 -6.60 8.57
CA ILE A 31 -9.61 -6.72 9.98
C ILE A 31 -9.91 -8.19 10.26
N THR A 32 -9.19 -8.76 11.22
CA THR A 32 -9.44 -10.14 11.67
C THR A 32 -10.56 -10.18 12.71
N SER A 33 -11.17 -11.35 12.90
CA SER A 33 -12.10 -11.61 14.00
C SER A 33 -11.47 -11.48 15.39
N GLN A 34 -10.13 -11.48 15.47
CA GLN A 34 -9.37 -11.29 16.70
C GLN A 34 -9.10 -9.81 17.01
N GLY A 35 -9.64 -8.88 16.21
CA GLY A 35 -9.47 -7.44 16.40
C GLY A 35 -8.14 -6.88 15.86
N TRP A 36 -7.41 -7.66 15.07
CA TRP A 36 -6.18 -7.18 14.42
C TRP A 36 -6.56 -6.38 13.19
N LEU A 37 -5.98 -5.19 13.06
CA LEU A 37 -6.08 -4.36 11.85
C LEU A 37 -4.74 -4.39 11.13
N PHE A 38 -4.76 -4.71 9.85
CA PHE A 38 -3.64 -4.58 8.94
C PHE A 38 -4.01 -3.56 7.87
N SER A 39 -3.16 -2.57 7.66
CA SER A 39 -3.25 -1.70 6.49
C SER A 39 -1.95 -1.69 5.73
N ALA A 40 -2.02 -1.83 4.41
CA ALA A 40 -0.85 -1.70 3.55
C ALA A 40 -1.12 -0.63 2.50
N TRP A 41 -0.12 0.18 2.21
CA TRP A 41 -0.20 1.21 1.19
C TRP A 41 1.04 1.16 0.30
N ARG A 42 0.88 1.56 -0.96
CA ARG A 42 1.99 1.82 -1.88
C ARG A 42 1.67 3.01 -2.76
N ILE A 43 2.70 3.79 -3.04
CA ILE A 43 2.66 4.94 -3.96
C ILE A 43 3.82 4.75 -4.93
N THR A 44 3.50 4.53 -6.20
CA THR A 44 4.48 4.39 -7.28
C THR A 44 4.44 5.62 -8.17
N THR A 45 5.58 6.28 -8.31
CA THR A 45 5.80 7.40 -9.23
C THR A 45 6.69 6.93 -10.36
N LEU A 46 6.20 7.05 -11.60
CA LEU A 46 7.01 6.92 -12.81
C LEU A 46 7.55 8.30 -13.17
N GLU A 47 8.86 8.50 -13.05
CA GLU A 47 9.57 9.67 -13.58
C GLU A 47 10.17 9.33 -14.95
N GLU A 48 10.81 10.25 -15.66
CA GLU A 48 11.32 10.00 -17.02
C GLU A 48 12.26 8.80 -17.12
N ARG A 49 13.13 8.59 -16.13
CA ARG A 49 14.18 7.55 -16.14
C ARG A 49 14.10 6.54 -14.99
N ASP A 50 13.32 6.85 -13.97
CA ASP A 50 13.29 6.12 -12.71
C ASP A 50 11.84 5.79 -12.32
N ILE A 51 11.69 4.72 -11.54
CA ILE A 51 10.44 4.31 -10.90
C ILE A 51 10.70 4.29 -9.40
N LYS A 52 9.97 5.13 -8.66
CA LYS A 52 10.03 5.18 -7.21
C LYS A 52 8.76 4.61 -6.63
N THR A 53 8.87 3.58 -5.80
CA THR A 53 7.75 3.03 -5.03
C THR A 53 8.01 3.23 -3.55
N ASN A 54 7.19 4.03 -2.89
CA ASN A 54 7.13 4.06 -1.42
C ASN A 54 6.02 3.13 -0.97
N TYR A 55 6.22 2.42 0.14
CA TYR A 55 5.21 1.54 0.71
C TYR A 55 5.27 1.60 2.23
N GLY A 56 4.17 1.19 2.85
CA GLY A 56 4.13 0.96 4.27
C GLY A 56 3.06 -0.05 4.65
N VAL A 57 3.26 -0.65 5.81
CA VAL A 57 2.34 -1.58 6.44
C VAL A 57 2.20 -1.18 7.90
N ASP A 58 0.98 -0.91 8.31
CA ASP A 58 0.62 -0.75 9.70
C ASP A 58 -0.09 -2.03 10.16
N HIS A 59 0.30 -2.51 11.34
CA HIS A 59 -0.40 -3.57 12.04
C HIS A 59 -0.76 -3.08 13.43
N VAL A 60 -2.03 -3.21 13.79
CA VAL A 60 -2.53 -2.92 15.12
C VAL A 60 -3.08 -4.20 15.70
N SER A 61 -2.53 -4.61 16.84
CA SER A 61 -3.06 -5.73 17.62
C SER A 61 -3.46 -5.24 19.00
N PRO A 62 -4.49 -5.83 19.62
CA PRO A 62 -4.88 -5.50 20.99
C PRO A 62 -3.76 -5.75 22.02
N GLU A 63 -2.88 -6.72 21.74
CA GLU A 63 -1.87 -7.22 22.70
C GLU A 63 -0.49 -6.59 22.52
N ALA A 64 -0.05 -6.36 21.28
CA ALA A 64 1.26 -5.79 20.96
C ALA A 64 1.21 -4.30 20.60
N GLY A 65 0.01 -3.70 20.50
CA GLY A 65 -0.17 -2.31 20.12
C GLY A 65 -0.01 -2.08 18.62
N HIS A 66 0.44 -0.88 18.24
CA HIS A 66 0.66 -0.47 16.85
C HIS A 66 2.11 -0.65 16.45
N GLY A 67 2.35 -1.34 15.34
CA GLY A 67 3.62 -1.40 14.66
C GLY A 67 3.50 -0.92 13.21
N ARG A 68 4.55 -0.26 12.74
CA ARG A 68 4.63 0.30 11.39
C ARG A 68 5.95 -0.09 10.74
N GLU A 69 5.86 -0.58 9.52
CA GLU A 69 6.99 -0.83 8.65
C GLU A 69 6.81 0.01 7.38
N GLU A 70 7.87 0.69 6.93
CA GLU A 70 7.82 1.47 5.70
C GLU A 70 9.15 1.40 4.96
N GLY A 71 9.09 1.61 3.65
CA GLY A 71 10.27 1.54 2.80
C GLY A 71 10.08 2.19 1.45
N THR A 72 11.21 2.33 0.76
CA THR A 72 11.28 2.86 -0.60
C THR A 72 12.06 1.89 -1.48
N ILE A 73 11.51 1.59 -2.65
CA ILE A 73 12.18 0.85 -3.71
C ILE A 73 12.38 1.77 -4.91
N MET A 74 13.60 1.80 -5.42
CA MET A 74 13.97 2.57 -6.61
C MET A 74 14.34 1.59 -7.73
N TRP A 75 13.69 1.72 -8.87
CA TRP A 75 14.03 0.97 -10.08
C TRP A 75 14.47 1.94 -11.17
N LYS A 76 15.49 1.57 -11.95
CA LYS A 76 15.80 2.26 -13.20
C LYS A 76 14.86 1.74 -14.29
N LYS A 77 14.32 2.62 -15.13
CA LYS A 77 13.56 2.16 -16.29
C LYS A 77 14.48 1.31 -17.19
N PRO A 78 13.97 0.20 -17.75
CA PRO A 78 14.67 -0.51 -18.81
C PRO A 78 15.00 0.48 -19.92
N ARG A 79 16.26 0.50 -20.39
CA ARG A 79 16.61 1.22 -21.61
C ARG A 79 16.06 0.40 -22.78
N GLU A 80 15.25 1.03 -23.63
CA GLU A 80 14.84 0.49 -24.93
C GLU A 80 16.04 0.36 -25.88
#